data_AF-A0A3N5HZ62-F1
#
_entry.id   AF-A0A3N5HZ62-F1
#
_cell.length_a   1.000
_cell.length_b   1.000
_cell.length_c   1.000
_cell.angle_alpha   90.00
_cell.angle_beta   90.00
_cell.angle_gamma   90.00
#
_symmetry.space_group_name_H-M   'P 1'
#
loop_
_entity.id
_entity.type
_entity.pdbx_description
1 polymer ?
#
loop_
_entity_poly.entity_id
_entity_poly.type
_entity_poly.pdbx_seq_one_letter_code
_entity_poly.pdbx_strand_id
1 'polypeptide(L)'
;MFGSLALEIAISLSLLYLLLGLMCSVLNEWMAGIMNMRAKNLWDGVRNLLYDSEGTGLAKQLYDHSLVKNWGKSGKLPSYVPSRAFVLALFDLVAPIHDSTTTRTLQIFGVRSPTFQMNRSRTPWPP
;
A
#
# COMPACT_ATOMS: atom_id res chain seq x y z
N MET A 1 45.65 -15.97 18.88
CA MET A 1 46.30 -16.53 20.08
C MET A 1 46.04 -15.58 21.23
N PHE A 2 44.76 -15.46 21.62
CA PHE A 2 44.44 -14.83 22.89
C PHE A 2 44.94 -15.84 23.92
N GLY A 3 45.89 -15.50 24.77
CA GLY A 3 46.64 -16.46 25.60
C GLY A 3 45.83 -17.30 26.61
N SER A 4 44.50 -17.35 26.47
CA SER A 4 43.57 -18.17 27.22
C SER A 4 42.76 -19.05 26.26
N LEU A 5 42.97 -20.37 26.36
CA LEU A 5 42.22 -21.40 25.63
C LEU A 5 40.71 -21.30 25.84
N ALA A 6 40.28 -20.94 27.04
CA ALA A 6 38.86 -20.76 27.36
C ALA A 6 38.23 -19.61 26.55
N LEU A 7 38.97 -18.51 26.36
CA LEU A 7 38.48 -17.34 25.62
C LEU A 7 38.35 -17.65 24.12
N GLU A 8 39.29 -18.41 23.55
CA GLU A 8 39.22 -18.83 22.15
C GLU A 8 38.01 -19.75 21.88
N ILE A 9 37.77 -20.71 22.79
CA ILE A 9 36.59 -21.59 22.71
C ILE A 9 35.29 -20.79 22.86
N ALA A 10 35.24 -19.84 23.81
CA ALA A 10 34.04 -19.03 24.06
C ALA A 10 33.66 -18.17 22.84
N ILE A 11 34.65 -17.53 22.19
CA ILE A 11 34.42 -16.71 21.00
C ILE A 11 33.97 -17.57 19.82
N SER A 12 34.62 -18.73 19.63
CA SER A 12 34.26 -19.69 18.58
C SER A 12 32.82 -20.20 18.72
N LEU A 13 32.45 -20.64 19.92
CA LEU A 13 31.08 -21.11 20.21
C LEU A 13 30.05 -19.99 20.06
N SER A 14 30.36 -18.77 20.48
CA SER A 14 29.48 -17.61 20.33
C SER A 14 29.22 -17.30 18.86
N LEU A 15 30.26 -17.24 18.04
CA LEU A 15 30.13 -16.99 16.60
C LEU A 15 29.42 -18.14 15.87
N LEU A 16 29.73 -19.39 16.23
CA LEU A 16 29.07 -20.56 15.66
C LEU A 16 27.57 -20.57 15.96
N TYR A 17 27.17 -20.30 17.20
CA TYR A 17 25.76 -20.22 17.59
C TYR A 17 25.04 -19.06 16.90
N LEU A 18 25.68 -17.89 16.78
CA LEU A 18 25.10 -16.76 16.05
C LEU A 18 24.92 -17.07 14.57
N LEU A 19 25.91 -17.71 13.93
CA LEU A 19 25.82 -18.12 12.52
C LEU A 19 24.71 -19.17 12.32
N LEU A 20 24.62 -20.16 13.21
CA LEU A 20 23.59 -21.18 13.16
C LEU A 20 22.20 -20.60 13.40
N GLY A 21 22.06 -19.65 14.34
CA GLY A 21 20.82 -18.93 14.61
C GLY A 21 20.37 -18.08 13.41
N LEU A 22 21.31 -17.40 12.73
CA LEU A 22 21.03 -16.68 11.48
C LEU A 22 20.55 -17.64 10.39
N MET A 23 21.21 -18.80 10.23
CA MET A 23 20.81 -19.83 9.26
C MET A 23 19.39 -20.33 9.55
N CYS A 24 19.06 -20.62 10.81
CA CYS A 24 17.70 -20.99 11.20
C CYS A 24 16.68 -19.89 10.88
N SER A 25 17.01 -18.61 11.10
CA SER A 25 16.14 -17.48 10.76
C SER A 25 15.88 -17.38 9.27
N VAL A 26 16.92 -17.53 8.44
CA VAL A 26 16.80 -17.50 6.97
C VAL A 26 15.96 -18.68 6.48
N LEU A 27 16.15 -19.88 7.03
CA LEU A 27 15.34 -21.04 6.69
C LEU A 27 13.87 -20.84 7.04
N ASN A 28 13.57 -20.27 8.21
CA ASN A 28 12.20 -19.96 8.60
C ASN A 28 11.57 -18.88 7.71
N GLU A 29 12.33 -17.84 7.38
CA GLU A 29 11.92 -16.79 6.43
C GLU A 29 11.68 -17.37 5.04
N TRP A 30 12.51 -18.32 4.60
CA TRP A 30 12.39 -18.99 3.30
C TRP A 30 11.12 -19.84 3.23
N MET A 31 10.84 -20.63 4.28
CA MET A 31 9.58 -21.39 4.41
C MET A 31 8.37 -20.46 4.44
N ALA A 32 8.42 -19.36 5.21
CA ALA A 32 7.36 -18.36 5.28
C ALA A 32 7.17 -17.59 3.96
N GLY A 33 8.27 -17.37 3.23
CA GLY A 33 8.29 -16.69 1.93
C GLY A 33 7.61 -17.52 0.84
N ILE A 34 7.81 -18.84 0.83
CA ILE A 34 7.11 -19.75 -0.09
C ILE A 34 5.61 -19.77 0.20
N MET A 35 5.22 -19.69 1.48
CA MET A 35 3.82 -19.81 1.92
C MET A 35 3.00 -18.51 1.81
N ASN A 36 3.49 -17.46 1.14
CA ASN A 36 2.82 -16.14 1.00
C ASN A 36 2.21 -15.62 2.32
N MET A 37 2.80 -15.97 3.47
CA MET A 37 2.24 -15.70 4.79
C MET A 37 2.05 -14.21 5.03
N ARG A 38 2.88 -13.38 4.40
CA ARG A 38 2.73 -11.92 4.44
C ARG A 38 1.43 -11.43 3.80
N ALA A 39 1.07 -11.97 2.64
CA ALA A 39 -0.16 -11.59 1.96
C ALA A 39 -1.39 -12.08 2.74
N LYS A 40 -1.29 -13.26 3.38
CA LYS A 40 -2.33 -13.79 4.26
C LYS A 40 -2.47 -12.98 5.55
N ASN A 41 -1.37 -12.67 6.24
CA ASN A 41 -1.37 -11.85 7.45
C ASN A 41 -1.97 -10.46 7.19
N LEU A 42 -1.67 -9.85 6.04
CA LEU A 42 -2.28 -8.57 5.66
C LEU A 42 -3.79 -8.74 5.43
N TRP A 43 -4.21 -9.77 4.70
CA TRP A 43 -5.62 -10.07 4.47
C TRP A 43 -6.39 -10.33 5.77
N ASP A 44 -5.82 -11.14 6.66
CA ASP A 44 -6.40 -11.47 7.97
C ASP A 44 -6.46 -10.23 8.88
N GLY A 45 -5.42 -9.39 8.84
CA GLY A 45 -5.41 -8.10 9.54
C GLY A 45 -6.50 -7.16 9.04
N VAL A 46 -6.69 -7.02 7.72
CA VAL A 46 -7.73 -6.17 7.13
C VAL A 46 -9.14 -6.70 7.45
N ARG A 47 -9.35 -8.02 7.39
CA ARG A 47 -10.60 -8.65 7.82
C ARG A 47 -10.93 -8.37 9.28
N ASN A 48 -9.94 -8.48 10.16
CA ASN A 48 -10.11 -8.18 11.57
C ASN A 48 -10.41 -6.70 11.82
N LEU A 49 -9.74 -5.79 11.11
CA LEU A 49 -9.98 -4.34 11.22
C LEU A 49 -11.39 -3.93 10.77
N LEU A 50 -11.93 -4.58 9.75
CA LEU A 50 -13.26 -4.29 9.19
C LEU A 50 -14.38 -5.14 9.82
N TYR A 51 -14.09 -5.91 10.87
CA TYR A 51 -15.03 -6.86 11.49
C TYR A 51 -15.69 -7.82 10.47
N ASP A 52 -14.95 -8.22 9.43
CA ASP A 52 -15.43 -9.09 8.35
C ASP A 52 -14.85 -10.50 8.50
N SER A 53 -15.48 -11.29 9.37
CA SER A 53 -15.04 -12.65 9.72
C SER A 53 -15.16 -13.65 8.57
N GLU A 54 -15.92 -13.37 7.52
CA GLU A 54 -16.06 -14.24 6.34
C GLU A 54 -15.24 -13.78 5.14
N GLY A 55 -14.80 -12.51 5.12
CA GLY A 55 -14.02 -11.95 4.00
C GLY A 55 -14.85 -11.79 2.72
N THR A 56 -16.16 -11.67 2.87
CA THR A 56 -17.15 -11.54 1.78
C THR A 56 -17.75 -10.14 1.72
N GLY A 57 -17.53 -9.30 2.73
CA GLY A 57 -18.06 -7.95 2.86
C GLY A 57 -17.08 -6.87 2.38
N LEU A 58 -16.90 -5.85 3.22
CA LEU A 58 -16.12 -4.64 2.90
C LEU A 58 -14.65 -4.95 2.59
N ALA A 59 -14.08 -5.98 3.21
CA ALA A 59 -12.68 -6.36 2.97
C ALA A 59 -12.46 -6.83 1.52
N LYS A 60 -13.42 -7.56 0.95
CA LYS A 60 -13.36 -8.04 -0.44
C LYS A 60 -13.54 -6.89 -1.43
N GLN A 61 -14.49 -6.00 -1.18
CA GLN A 61 -14.73 -4.83 -2.02
C GLN A 61 -13.51 -3.89 -2.04
N LEU A 62 -12.84 -3.72 -0.90
CA LEU A 62 -11.63 -2.92 -0.79
C LEU A 62 -10.47 -3.49 -1.62
N TYR A 63 -10.30 -4.81 -1.61
CA TYR A 63 -9.26 -5.47 -2.41
C TYR A 63 -9.57 -5.53 -3.91
N ASP A 64 -10.84 -5.53 -4.31
CA ASP A 64 -11.23 -5.49 -5.72
C ASP A 64 -11.17 -4.07 -6.33
N HIS A 65 -11.03 -3.04 -5.49
CA HIS A 65 -10.87 -1.67 -5.92
C HIS A 65 -9.64 -1.49 -6.82
N SER A 66 -9.80 -0.73 -7.91
CA SER A 66 -8.73 -0.40 -8.89
C SER A 66 -7.42 0.09 -8.25
N LEU A 67 -7.47 0.81 -7.13
CA LEU A 67 -6.29 1.33 -6.44
C LEU A 67 -5.53 0.27 -5.64
N VAL A 68 -6.16 -0.83 -5.25
CA VAL A 68 -5.57 -1.91 -4.44
C VAL A 68 -5.23 -3.12 -5.31
N LYS A 69 -6.11 -3.46 -6.26
CA LYS A 69 -5.97 -4.58 -7.20
C LYS A 69 -4.68 -4.51 -8.03
N ASN A 70 -4.25 -3.30 -8.39
CA ASN A 70 -3.03 -3.07 -9.17
C ASN A 70 -1.73 -3.38 -8.41
N TRP A 71 -1.77 -3.55 -7.08
CA TRP A 71 -0.58 -3.91 -6.27
C TRP A 71 -0.37 -5.42 -6.17
N GLY A 72 -1.39 -6.22 -6.54
CA GLY A 72 -1.31 -7.67 -6.59
C GLY A 72 -0.93 -8.17 -7.98
N LYS A 73 -0.19 -9.28 -8.07
CA LYS A 73 -0.10 -10.04 -9.33
C LYS A 73 -1.45 -10.70 -9.61
N SER A 74 -1.84 -10.78 -10.88
CA SER A 74 -3.11 -11.40 -11.31
C SER A 74 -3.29 -12.78 -10.65
N GLY A 75 -4.32 -12.92 -9.80
CA GLY A 75 -4.64 -14.15 -9.07
C GLY A 75 -3.92 -14.38 -7.73
N LYS A 76 -3.09 -13.44 -7.24
CA LYS A 76 -2.45 -13.51 -5.90
C LYS A 76 -2.76 -12.27 -5.06
N LEU A 77 -2.96 -12.49 -3.76
CA LEU A 77 -3.06 -11.41 -2.78
C LEU A 77 -1.75 -10.61 -2.75
N PRO A 78 -1.80 -9.27 -2.75
CA PRO A 78 -0.60 -8.44 -2.62
C PRO A 78 0.10 -8.69 -1.28
N SER A 79 1.43 -8.84 -1.32
CA SER A 79 2.25 -8.97 -0.09
C SER A 79 2.40 -7.66 0.67
N TYR A 80 2.12 -6.53 0.02
CA TYR A 80 2.16 -5.20 0.61
C TYR A 80 1.21 -4.29 -0.16
N VAL A 81 0.39 -3.52 0.56
CA VAL A 81 -0.46 -2.45 0.01
C VAL A 81 -0.01 -1.15 0.68
N PRO A 82 0.41 -0.12 -0.07
CA PRO A 82 0.84 1.14 0.54
C PRO A 82 -0.33 1.84 1.22
N SER A 83 -0.07 2.41 2.40
CA SER A 83 -1.09 3.04 3.26
C SER A 83 -1.92 4.09 2.53
N ARG A 84 -1.30 4.89 1.65
CA ARG A 84 -2.00 5.92 0.86
C ARG A 84 -3.05 5.33 -0.08
N ALA A 85 -2.73 4.24 -0.78
CA ALA A 85 -3.67 3.59 -1.69
C ALA A 85 -4.82 2.92 -0.91
N PHE A 86 -4.49 2.26 0.21
CA PHE A 86 -5.47 1.64 1.09
C PHE A 86 -6.47 2.66 1.65
N VAL A 87 -5.99 3.79 2.19
CA VAL A 87 -6.85 4.82 2.78
C VAL A 87 -7.74 5.48 1.73
N LEU A 88 -7.20 5.78 0.54
CA LEU A 88 -8.01 6.34 -0.56
C LEU A 88 -9.11 5.36 -0.99
N ALA A 89 -8.78 4.08 -1.15
CA ALA A 89 -9.74 3.05 -1.51
C ALA A 89 -10.80 2.83 -0.42
N LEU A 90 -10.42 2.94 0.87
CA LEU A 90 -11.35 2.83 1.98
C LEU A 90 -12.30 4.03 2.02
N PHE A 91 -11.78 5.26 1.89
CA PHE A 91 -12.60 6.46 1.83
C PHE A 91 -13.59 6.42 0.67
N ASP A 92 -13.16 5.99 -0.51
CA ASP A 92 -14.04 5.87 -1.68
C ASP A 92 -15.13 4.80 -1.47
N LEU A 93 -14.85 3.77 -0.66
CA LEU A 93 -15.80 2.69 -0.35
C LEU A 93 -16.82 3.10 0.71
N VAL A 94 -16.40 3.81 1.76
CA VAL A 94 -17.27 4.23 2.88
C VAL A 94 -18.00 5.55 2.60
N ALA A 95 -17.34 6.45 1.88
CA ALA A 95 -17.88 7.74 1.45
C ALA A 95 -17.72 7.88 -0.08
N PRO A 96 -18.37 7.02 -0.87
CA PRO A 96 -18.32 7.11 -2.32
C PRO A 96 -18.78 8.50 -2.75
N ILE A 97 -17.97 9.14 -3.59
CA ILE A 97 -18.35 10.39 -4.24
C ILE A 97 -19.52 10.06 -5.18
N HIS A 98 -20.74 10.16 -4.65
CA HIS A 98 -21.95 10.10 -5.45
C HIS A 98 -22.10 11.44 -6.16
N ASP A 99 -21.61 11.51 -7.39
CA ASP A 99 -22.00 12.54 -8.37
C ASP A 99 -23.45 12.33 -8.86
N SER A 100 -24.36 11.78 -8.04
CA SER A 100 -25.75 11.57 -8.44
C SER A 100 -26.66 12.75 -8.15
N THR A 101 -26.25 13.78 -7.39
CA THR A 101 -26.94 15.07 -7.41
C THR A 101 -26.04 16.19 -6.86
N THR A 102 -25.60 17.11 -7.72
CA THR A 102 -25.73 18.58 -7.53
C THR A 102 -24.69 19.35 -8.35
N THR A 103 -24.96 19.52 -9.63
CA THR A 103 -24.54 20.70 -10.42
C THR A 103 -25.18 22.00 -9.88
N ARG A 104 -25.22 22.22 -8.55
CA ARG A 104 -25.68 23.48 -7.91
C ARG A 104 -24.69 24.08 -6.91
N THR A 105 -23.58 23.42 -6.58
CA THR A 105 -22.52 24.06 -5.77
C THR A 105 -21.50 24.83 -6.61
N LEU A 106 -21.42 24.61 -7.93
CA LEU A 106 -20.81 25.56 -8.89
C LEU A 106 -21.78 26.68 -9.33
N GLN A 107 -22.88 26.89 -8.60
CA GLN A 107 -23.71 28.09 -8.69
C GLN A 107 -23.62 28.93 -7.40
N ILE A 108 -23.39 28.28 -6.25
CA ILE A 108 -23.31 28.96 -4.94
C ILE A 108 -21.90 29.50 -4.67
N PHE A 109 -20.84 28.80 -5.10
CA PHE A 109 -19.51 29.42 -5.20
C PHE A 109 -19.37 29.99 -6.60
N GLY A 110 -19.55 31.31 -6.72
CA GLY A 110 -19.40 32.06 -7.96
C GLY A 110 -17.99 31.97 -8.55
N VAL A 111 -17.66 30.82 -9.15
CA VAL A 111 -16.63 30.73 -10.18
C VAL A 111 -17.24 31.33 -11.44
N ARG A 112 -17.32 32.66 -11.44
CA ARG A 112 -17.35 33.47 -12.64
C ARG A 112 -16.01 33.20 -13.32
N SER A 113 -15.97 32.21 -14.21
CA SER A 113 -14.90 32.07 -15.18
C SER A 113 -14.94 33.34 -16.04
N PRO A 114 -13.94 34.26 -15.96
CA PRO A 114 -13.79 35.21 -17.04
C PRO A 114 -13.31 34.37 -18.21
N THR A 115 -14.17 34.22 -19.20
CA THR A 115 -13.81 33.81 -20.56
C THR A 115 -12.65 34.68 -21.01
N PHE A 116 -11.42 34.19 -20.84
CA PHE A 116 -10.25 34.74 -21.52
C PHE A 116 -10.39 34.37 -23.01
N GLN A 117 -11.21 35.15 -23.71
CA GLN A 117 -11.22 35.15 -25.16
C GLN A 117 -9.90 35.78 -25.60
N MET A 118 -8.99 34.92 -26.06
CA MET A 118 -7.74 35.33 -26.69
C MET A 118 -8.06 35.95 -28.07
N ASN A 119 -8.43 37.23 -28.06
CA ASN A 119 -8.67 38.05 -29.24
C ASN A 119 -7.35 38.24 -30.01
N ARG A 120 -7.18 37.48 -31.09
CA ARG A 120 -6.04 37.60 -32.02
C ARG A 120 -6.28 38.68 -33.08
N SER A 121 -6.43 39.94 -32.66
CA SER A 121 -6.35 41.09 -33.57
C SER A 121 -5.10 41.90 -33.26
N ARG A 122 -3.93 41.38 -33.66
CA ARG A 122 -2.72 42.20 -33.80
C ARG A 122 -2.82 42.95 -35.13
N THR A 123 -3.05 44.26 -35.05
CA THR A 123 -2.77 45.17 -36.17
C THR A 123 -1.25 45.21 -36.43
N PRO A 124 -0.79 45.41 -37.68
CA PRO A 124 0.64 45.51 -37.98
C PRO A 124 1.19 46.87 -37.53
N TRP A 125 2.42 46.85 -37.03
CA TRP A 125 3.16 48.04 -36.62
C TRP A 125 3.49 48.94 -37.83
N PRO A 126 3.31 50.27 -37.74
CA PRO A 126 3.76 51.21 -38.77
C PRO A 126 5.29 51.44 -38.72
N PRO A 127 5.89 51.93 -39.83
CA PRO A 127 7.34 51.96 -40.05
C PRO A 127 8.13 52.92 -39.16
#